data_AF-A0A7C6YU37-F1
#
_entry.id   AF-A0A7C6YU37-F1
#
_cell.length_a   1.000
_cell.length_b   1.000
_cell.length_c   1.000
_cell.angle_alpha   90.00
_cell.angle_beta   90.00
_cell.angle_gamma   90.00
#
_symmetry.space_group_name_H-M   'P 1'
#
loop_
_entity.id
_entity.type
_entity.pdbx_description
1 polymer ?
#
loop_
_entity_poly.entity_id
_entity_poly.type
_entity_poly.pdbx_seq_one_letter_code
_entity_poly.pdbx_strand_id
1 'polypeptide(L)'
;LVSGTLSEMRLALGGMVEGAGGFKHLSQVGITTGAWFEHGKLHLDENKLKEALAEDAAGVIELFTRPGDTRTEQGIARRLGEVLDERMNRIASTAGKASVPYDQSYLGRQIREYESRLTDMEERLVRVEQSYWDKFTAMERVLSQLYSQSDWLYQQIMAMQG
;
A
#
# COMPACT_ATOMS: atom_id res chain seq x y z
N LEU A 1 6.05 5.66 3.39
CA LEU A 1 5.97 4.66 4.47
C LEU A 1 7.28 3.86 4.57
N VAL A 2 7.64 3.12 3.53
CA VAL A 2 8.86 2.27 3.52
C VAL A 2 10.18 3.06 3.65
N SER A 3 10.31 4.19 2.97
CA SER A 3 11.48 5.07 3.10
C SER A 3 11.66 5.63 4.51
N GLY A 4 10.56 5.91 5.22
CA GLY A 4 10.56 6.34 6.61
C GLY A 4 11.06 5.23 7.54
N THR A 5 10.63 3.98 7.32
CA THR A 5 11.10 2.80 8.06
C THR A 5 12.62 2.66 7.99
N LEU A 6 13.20 2.71 6.78
CA LEU A 6 14.67 2.61 6.61
C LEU A 6 15.42 3.74 7.34
N SER A 7 14.89 4.96 7.31
CA SER A 7 15.51 6.08 8.01
C SER A 7 15.49 5.90 9.52
N GLU A 8 14.38 5.42 10.08
CA GLU A 8 14.25 5.18 11.52
C GLU A 8 15.08 3.98 11.99
N MET A 9 15.17 2.91 11.20
CA MET A 9 16.07 1.79 11.48
C MET A 9 17.53 2.26 11.54
N ARG A 10 17.96 3.10 10.61
CA ARG A 10 19.30 3.70 10.64
C ARG A 10 19.52 4.58 11.86
N LEU A 11 18.53 5.38 12.27
CA LEU A 11 18.61 6.17 13.50
C LEU A 11 18.68 5.26 14.75
N ALA A 12 17.99 4.12 14.74
CA ALA A 12 18.06 3.14 15.81
C ALA A 12 19.46 2.50 15.90
N LEU A 13 20.09 2.20 14.77
CA LEU A 13 21.43 1.61 14.67
C LEU A 13 22.56 2.61 15.00
N GLY A 14 22.41 3.88 14.61
CA GLY A 14 23.40 4.93 14.86
C GLY A 14 23.30 5.57 16.25
N GLY A 15 22.24 5.28 17.00
CA GLY A 15 22.02 5.85 18.32
C GLY A 15 22.91 5.23 19.38
N MET A 16 23.30 6.04 20.37
CA MET A 16 23.99 5.56 21.56
C MET A 16 23.06 4.69 22.42
N VAL A 17 23.62 3.65 23.05
CA VAL A 17 22.95 2.90 24.13
C VAL A 17 23.49 3.40 25.47
N GLU A 18 22.64 4.06 26.23
CA GLU A 18 22.97 4.63 27.53
C GLU A 18 22.96 3.57 28.63
N GLY A 19 23.89 3.74 29.58
CA GLY A 19 24.03 2.88 30.75
C GLY A 19 24.70 1.53 30.49
N ALA A 20 24.95 1.13 29.25
CA ALA A 20 25.80 -0.03 28.94
C ALA A 20 27.20 0.19 29.52
N GLY A 21 27.70 -0.81 30.26
CA GLY A 21 28.91 -0.67 31.08
C GLY A 21 30.20 -0.50 30.28
N GLY A 22 30.25 -1.11 29.09
CA GLY A 22 31.41 -1.08 28.18
C GLY A 22 31.11 -0.33 26.89
N PHE A 23 30.54 -1.03 25.91
CA PHE A 23 30.28 -0.51 24.58
C PHE A 23 28.94 0.25 24.50
N LYS A 24 28.98 1.42 23.89
CA LYS A 24 27.83 2.34 23.76
C LYS A 24 27.40 2.55 22.31
N HIS A 25 28.27 2.22 21.35
CA HIS A 25 28.02 2.38 19.91
C HIS A 25 28.42 1.12 19.13
N LEU A 26 27.68 0.80 18.06
CA LEU A 26 28.02 -0.29 17.14
C LEU A 26 29.42 -0.16 16.54
N SER A 27 29.86 1.08 16.29
CA SER A 27 31.17 1.34 15.69
C SER A 27 32.33 0.89 16.58
N GLN A 28 32.12 0.80 17.90
CA GLN A 28 33.13 0.31 18.85
C GLN A 28 33.31 -1.21 18.77
N VAL A 29 32.27 -1.94 18.36
CA VAL A 29 32.31 -3.40 18.17
C VAL A 29 32.55 -3.79 16.71
N GLY A 30 33.05 -2.86 15.89
CA GLY A 30 33.37 -3.11 14.48
C GLY A 30 32.19 -3.10 13.53
N ILE A 31 30.99 -2.68 13.96
CA ILE A 31 29.82 -2.58 13.09
C ILE A 31 29.58 -1.12 12.73
N THR A 32 29.68 -0.79 11.45
CA THR A 32 29.53 0.59 10.96
C THR A 32 28.48 0.67 9.87
N THR A 33 27.94 1.87 9.65
CA THR A 33 27.09 2.15 8.49
C THR A 33 27.89 2.90 7.44
N GLY A 34 27.72 2.55 6.17
CA GLY A 34 28.36 3.22 5.05
C GLY A 34 27.79 4.62 4.77
N ALA A 35 28.07 5.13 3.57
CA ALA A 35 27.57 6.43 3.15
C ALA A 35 26.04 6.46 3.05
N TRP A 36 25.44 7.66 3.06
CA TRP A 36 23.99 7.86 3.03
C TRP A 36 23.27 7.10 1.89
N PHE A 37 23.91 7.01 0.72
CA PHE A 37 23.37 6.33 -0.47
C PHE A 37 23.42 4.81 -0.38
N GLU A 38 24.11 4.24 0.61
CA GLU A 38 24.12 2.78 0.86
C GLU A 38 22.91 2.32 1.68
N HIS A 39 21.94 3.21 1.91
CA HIS A 39 20.64 2.89 2.51
C HIS A 39 20.73 2.19 3.88
N GLY A 40 21.78 2.50 4.65
CA GLY A 40 21.98 1.92 5.98
C GLY A 40 22.56 0.52 5.97
N LYS A 41 23.22 0.11 4.88
CA LYS A 41 24.01 -1.13 4.83
C LYS A 41 25.02 -1.16 5.98
N LEU A 42 25.03 -2.27 6.70
CA LEU A 42 25.98 -2.55 7.76
C LEU A 42 27.26 -3.12 7.16
N HIS A 43 28.39 -2.54 7.54
CA HIS A 43 29.73 -3.03 7.28
C HIS A 43 30.32 -3.58 8.57
N LEU A 44 30.80 -4.81 8.51
CA LEU A 44 31.37 -5.52 9.64
C LEU A 44 32.88 -5.64 9.46
N ASP A 45 33.62 -5.11 10.43
CA ASP A 45 35.03 -5.39 10.64
C ASP A 45 35.15 -6.59 11.59
N GLU A 46 35.40 -7.78 11.02
CA GLU A 46 35.50 -9.02 11.79
C GLU A 46 36.63 -9.01 12.82
N ASN A 47 37.74 -8.33 12.53
CA ASN A 47 38.88 -8.32 13.43
C ASN A 47 38.54 -7.51 14.68
N LYS A 48 37.97 -6.31 14.50
CA LYS A 48 37.48 -5.50 15.61
C LYS A 48 36.37 -6.17 16.40
N LEU A 49 35.46 -6.88 15.72
CA LEU A 49 34.40 -7.62 16.43
C LEU A 49 34.99 -8.75 17.28
N LYS A 50 35.97 -9.50 16.76
CA LYS A 50 36.66 -10.56 17.50
C LYS A 50 37.43 -10.01 18.70
N GLU A 51 38.11 -8.87 18.52
CA GLU A 51 38.81 -8.16 19.59
C GLU A 51 37.84 -7.67 20.67
N ALA A 52 36.73 -7.01 20.29
CA ALA A 52 35.71 -6.54 21.23
C ALA A 52 35.05 -7.68 22.01
N LEU A 53 34.80 -8.82 21.36
CA LEU A 53 34.27 -10.03 22.02
C LEU A 53 35.29 -10.67 22.96
N ALA A 54 36.58 -10.62 22.63
CA ALA A 54 37.64 -11.13 23.49
C ALA A 54 37.89 -10.22 24.70
N GLU A 55 37.72 -8.91 24.54
CA GLU A 55 37.87 -7.90 25.60
C GLU A 55 36.68 -7.93 26.58
N ASP A 56 35.44 -7.82 26.07
CA ASP A 56 34.23 -7.81 26.88
C ASP A 56 33.01 -8.35 26.11
N ALA A 57 32.90 -9.68 26.04
CA ALA A 57 31.74 -10.34 25.45
C ALA A 57 30.41 -9.95 26.12
N ALA A 58 30.40 -9.71 27.43
CA ALA A 58 29.19 -9.35 28.16
C ALA A 58 28.70 -7.95 27.75
N GLY A 59 29.60 -6.99 27.60
CA GLY A 59 29.31 -5.65 27.09
C GLY A 59 28.77 -5.65 25.65
N VAL A 60 29.28 -6.54 24.78
CA VAL A 60 28.73 -6.69 23.42
C VAL A 60 27.30 -7.23 23.48
N ILE A 61 27.03 -8.26 24.29
CA ILE A 61 25.67 -8.80 24.46
C ILE A 61 24.73 -7.73 25.02
N GLU A 62 25.19 -6.96 26.01
CA GLU A 62 24.44 -5.87 26.61
C GLU A 62 24.07 -4.81 25.56
N LEU A 63 25.02 -4.36 24.73
CA LEU A 63 24.78 -3.40 23.64
C LEU A 63 23.57 -3.78 22.75
N PHE A 64 23.41 -5.07 22.46
CA PHE A 64 22.30 -5.55 21.62
C PHE A 64 21.01 -5.82 22.38
N THR A 65 21.09 -6.33 23.62
CA THR A 65 19.95 -6.96 24.31
C THR A 65 19.46 -6.22 25.56
N ARG A 66 20.21 -5.22 26.03
CA ARG A 66 20.02 -4.55 27.32
C ARG A 66 18.57 -4.16 27.62
N PRO A 67 17.97 -4.62 28.75
CA PRO A 67 16.74 -4.08 29.34
C PRO A 67 16.90 -2.59 29.61
N GLY A 68 16.01 -1.81 29.01
CA GLY A 68 15.93 -0.37 29.17
C GLY A 68 14.47 0.02 29.05
N ASP A 69 14.04 0.95 29.91
CA ASP A 69 12.68 1.48 29.91
C ASP A 69 12.52 2.59 28.88
N THR A 70 13.62 3.28 28.56
CA THR A 70 13.67 4.33 27.55
C THR A 70 14.38 3.87 26.28
N ARG A 71 14.03 4.50 25.15
CA ARG A 71 14.59 4.17 23.83
C ARG A 71 16.11 4.40 23.72
N THR A 72 16.71 5.20 24.59
CA THR A 72 18.17 5.40 24.62
C THR A 72 18.89 4.35 25.47
N GLU A 73 18.23 3.77 26.47
CA GLU A 73 18.80 2.71 27.32
C GLU A 73 18.64 1.31 26.71
N GLN A 74 17.61 1.13 25.87
CA GLN A 74 17.35 -0.14 25.23
C GLN A 74 18.47 -0.56 24.29
N GLY A 75 18.81 -1.84 24.34
CA GLY A 75 19.70 -2.47 23.38
C GLY A 75 19.21 -2.33 21.93
N ILE A 76 20.16 -2.33 21.01
CA ILE A 76 19.93 -2.00 19.60
C ILE A 76 18.96 -2.98 18.92
N ALA A 77 19.03 -4.28 19.25
CA ALA A 77 18.15 -5.28 18.65
C ALA A 77 16.69 -5.05 19.05
N ARG A 78 16.43 -4.65 20.31
CA ARG A 78 15.07 -4.33 20.76
C ARG A 78 14.54 -3.05 20.16
N ARG A 79 15.34 -1.99 20.11
CA ARG A 79 14.96 -0.76 19.40
C ARG A 79 14.61 -1.02 17.94
N LEU A 80 15.37 -1.88 17.27
CA LEU A 80 15.11 -2.26 15.89
C LEU A 80 13.81 -3.05 15.76
N GLY A 81 13.58 -4.01 16.66
CA GLY A 81 12.34 -4.78 16.74
C GLY A 81 11.11 -3.88 16.92
N GLU A 82 11.14 -2.96 17.88
CA GLU A 82 10.05 -2.01 18.12
C GLU A 82 9.75 -1.14 16.90
N VAL A 83 10.79 -0.60 16.25
CA VAL A 83 10.62 0.18 15.01
C VAL A 83 10.00 -0.66 13.92
N LEU A 84 10.47 -1.89 13.74
CA LEU A 84 9.94 -2.80 12.73
C LEU A 84 8.48 -3.15 13.01
N ASP A 85 8.14 -3.47 14.26
CA ASP A 85 6.78 -3.83 14.66
C ASP A 85 5.81 -2.65 14.48
N GLU A 86 6.18 -1.46 14.93
CA GLU A 86 5.37 -0.25 14.76
C GLU A 86 5.15 0.06 13.27
N ARG A 87 6.22 -0.01 12.47
CA ARG A 87 6.16 0.28 11.03
C ARG A 87 5.37 -0.78 10.28
N MET A 88 5.53 -2.06 10.63
CA MET A 88 4.78 -3.17 10.06
C MET A 88 3.29 -3.06 10.40
N ASN A 89 2.95 -2.68 11.62
CA ASN A 89 1.57 -2.45 12.03
C ASN A 89 0.95 -1.26 11.28
N ARG A 90 1.71 -0.19 11.06
CA ARG A 90 1.26 0.94 10.25
C ARG A 90 1.02 0.54 8.80
N ILE A 91 1.95 -0.20 8.19
CA ILE A 91 1.79 -0.73 6.82
C ILE A 91 0.54 -1.60 6.75
N ALA A 92 0.35 -2.50 7.71
CA ALA A 92 -0.81 -3.37 7.78
C ALA A 92 -2.14 -2.62 7.92
N SER A 93 -2.19 -1.57 8.74
CA SER A 93 -3.41 -0.75 8.86
C SER A 93 -3.75 -0.02 7.54
N THR A 94 -2.74 0.27 6.73
CA THR A 94 -2.90 1.01 5.48
C THR A 94 -3.21 0.09 4.30
N ALA A 95 -2.45 -1.00 4.14
CA ALA A 95 -2.46 -1.87 2.97
C ALA A 95 -2.91 -3.31 3.24
N GLY A 96 -3.16 -3.67 4.49
CA GLY A 96 -3.61 -5.01 4.87
C GLY A 96 -2.46 -5.95 5.22
N LYS A 97 -2.82 -7.13 5.71
CA LYS A 97 -1.92 -8.25 6.00
C LYS A 97 -2.46 -9.47 5.29
N ALA A 98 -1.61 -10.19 4.55
CA ALA A 98 -2.00 -11.42 3.84
C ALA A 98 -2.54 -12.52 4.77
N SER A 99 -2.20 -12.47 6.06
CA SER A 99 -2.72 -13.39 7.07
C SER A 99 -4.15 -13.09 7.52
N VAL A 100 -4.73 -11.96 7.12
CA VAL A 100 -6.09 -11.56 7.50
C VAL A 100 -7.04 -11.90 6.35
N PRO A 101 -8.00 -12.83 6.52
CA PRO A 101 -8.89 -13.24 5.43
C PRO A 101 -9.77 -12.12 4.89
N TYR A 102 -10.12 -11.16 5.74
CA TYR A 102 -10.93 -10.00 5.36
C TYR A 102 -10.14 -8.71 5.57
N ASP A 103 -9.70 -8.10 4.47
CA ASP A 103 -8.88 -6.90 4.53
C ASP A 103 -9.69 -5.67 4.96
N GLN A 104 -9.48 -5.24 6.21
CA GLN A 104 -10.04 -4.01 6.77
C GLN A 104 -9.02 -2.86 6.73
N SER A 105 -7.99 -2.94 5.90
CA SER A 105 -7.07 -1.85 5.69
C SER A 105 -7.76 -0.65 5.04
N TYR A 106 -7.11 0.51 5.16
CA TYR A 106 -7.57 1.72 4.49
C TYR A 106 -7.72 1.51 2.97
N LEU A 107 -6.70 0.97 2.31
CA LEU A 107 -6.74 0.70 0.88
C LEU A 107 -7.78 -0.37 0.52
N GLY A 108 -7.91 -1.42 1.32
CA GLY A 108 -8.93 -2.46 1.13
C GLY A 108 -10.35 -1.90 1.19
N ARG A 109 -10.64 -0.98 2.12
CA ARG A 109 -11.93 -0.27 2.16
C ARG A 109 -12.14 0.63 0.95
N GLN A 110 -11.12 1.39 0.54
CA GLN A 110 -11.22 2.27 -0.62
C GLN A 110 -11.48 1.48 -1.90
N ILE A 111 -10.82 0.34 -2.10
CA ILE A 111 -11.04 -0.53 -3.26
C ILE A 111 -12.50 -0.98 -3.29
N ARG A 112 -13.06 -1.48 -2.18
CA ARG A 112 -14.47 -1.89 -2.11
C ARG A 112 -15.45 -0.76 -2.38
N GLU A 113 -15.15 0.44 -1.90
CA GLU A 113 -15.96 1.62 -2.20
C GLU A 113 -15.93 1.94 -3.71
N TYR A 114 -14.76 1.86 -4.35
CA TYR A 114 -14.64 2.05 -5.79
C TYR A 114 -15.35 0.95 -6.58
N GLU A 115 -15.26 -0.31 -6.17
CA GLU A 115 -15.99 -1.44 -6.78
C GLU A 115 -17.51 -1.20 -6.73
N SER A 116 -18.05 -0.80 -5.57
CA SER A 116 -19.48 -0.47 -5.45
C SER A 116 -19.88 0.66 -6.40
N ARG A 117 -19.06 1.72 -6.49
CA ARG A 117 -19.31 2.83 -7.40
C ARG A 117 -19.25 2.41 -8.87
N LEU A 118 -18.34 1.50 -9.22
CA LEU A 118 -18.25 0.93 -10.57
C LEU A 118 -19.51 0.14 -10.90
N THR A 119 -19.99 -0.72 -9.99
CA THR A 119 -21.24 -1.47 -10.18
C THR A 119 -22.44 -0.54 -10.39
N ASP A 120 -22.58 0.51 -9.57
CA ASP A 120 -23.67 1.48 -9.73
C ASP A 120 -23.62 2.21 -11.10
N MET A 121 -22.40 2.49 -11.57
CA MET A 121 -22.17 3.11 -12.88
C MET A 121 -22.50 2.14 -14.03
N GLU A 122 -22.10 0.87 -13.92
CA GLU A 122 -22.42 -0.17 -14.89
C GLU A 122 -23.93 -0.37 -15.02
N GLU A 123 -24.65 -0.48 -13.91
CA GLU A 123 -26.12 -0.59 -13.94
C GLU A 123 -26.78 0.63 -14.60
N ARG A 124 -26.24 1.83 -14.34
CA ARG A 124 -26.73 3.05 -14.98
C ARG A 124 -26.50 3.03 -16.48
N LEU A 125 -25.34 2.55 -16.95
CA LEU A 125 -25.04 2.42 -18.37
C LEU A 125 -26.00 1.44 -19.05
N VAL A 126 -26.30 0.30 -18.42
CA VAL A 126 -27.29 -0.66 -18.93
C VAL A 126 -28.68 -0.03 -19.05
N ARG A 127 -29.12 0.73 -18.05
CA ARG A 127 -30.42 1.45 -18.13
C ARG A 127 -30.45 2.49 -19.25
N VAL A 128 -29.35 3.21 -19.46
CA VAL A 128 -29.22 4.18 -20.55
C VAL A 128 -29.25 3.49 -21.90
N GLU A 129 -28.53 2.38 -22.06
CA GLU A 129 -28.54 1.56 -23.26
C GLU A 129 -29.95 1.06 -23.59
N GLN A 130 -30.67 0.51 -22.61
CA GLN A 130 -32.05 0.06 -22.79
C GLN A 130 -32.97 1.19 -23.24
N SER A 131 -32.84 2.39 -22.65
CA SER A 131 -33.64 3.55 -23.06
C SER A 131 -33.35 3.97 -24.51
N TYR A 132 -32.10 3.86 -24.97
CA TYR A 132 -31.77 4.13 -26.36
C TYR A 132 -32.34 3.06 -27.30
N TRP A 133 -32.30 1.78 -26.92
CA TRP A 133 -32.95 0.71 -27.69
C TRP A 133 -34.45 0.91 -27.80
N ASP A 134 -35.14 1.24 -26.71
CA ASP A 134 -36.60 1.47 -26.72
C ASP A 134 -36.97 2.64 -27.65
N LYS A 135 -36.19 3.73 -27.61
CA LYS A 135 -36.36 4.87 -28.52
C LYS A 135 -36.10 4.47 -29.97
N PHE A 136 -35.06 3.69 -30.23
CA PHE A 136 -34.74 3.19 -31.57
C PHE A 136 -35.88 2.35 -32.13
N THR A 137 -36.39 1.38 -31.37
CA THR A 137 -37.53 0.55 -31.78
C THR A 137 -38.82 1.35 -31.96
N ALA A 138 -39.07 2.36 -31.12
CA ALA A 138 -40.21 3.26 -31.30
C ALA A 138 -40.10 4.05 -32.61
N MET A 139 -38.92 4.60 -32.91
CA MET A 139 -38.65 5.28 -34.18
C MET A 139 -38.81 4.34 -35.38
N GLU A 140 -38.34 3.11 -35.29
CA GLU A 140 -38.50 2.09 -36.34
C GLU A 140 -39.98 1.79 -36.63
N ARG A 141 -40.79 1.63 -35.58
CA ARG A 141 -42.25 1.44 -35.72
C ARG A 141 -42.91 2.66 -36.36
N VAL A 142 -42.57 3.86 -35.93
CA VAL A 142 -43.11 5.10 -36.52
C VAL A 142 -42.72 5.22 -38.00
N LEU A 143 -41.46 4.95 -38.35
CA LEU A 143 -41.01 4.94 -39.74
C LEU A 143 -41.78 3.91 -40.58
N SER A 144 -41.99 2.69 -40.08
CA SER A 144 -42.81 1.69 -40.78
C SER A 144 -44.25 2.14 -41.01
N GLN A 145 -44.85 2.83 -40.03
CA GLN A 145 -46.21 3.37 -40.14
C GLN A 145 -46.25 4.53 -41.14
N LEU A 146 -45.25 5.40 -41.14
CA LEU A 146 -45.14 6.51 -42.09
C LEU A 146 -45.00 6.00 -43.52
N TYR A 147 -44.19 4.97 -43.77
CA TYR A 147 -44.09 4.33 -45.08
C TYR A 147 -45.43 3.72 -45.53
N SER A 148 -46.14 3.02 -44.64
CA SER A 148 -47.46 2.46 -44.97
C SER A 148 -48.50 3.54 -45.28
N GLN A 149 -48.42 4.71 -44.60
CA GLN A 149 -49.30 5.84 -44.85
C GLN A 149 -48.95 6.57 -46.14
N SER A 150 -47.66 6.75 -46.45
CA SER A 150 -47.25 7.35 -47.73
C SER A 150 -47.72 6.49 -48.89
N ASP A 151 -47.57 5.17 -48.80
CA ASP A 151 -48.02 4.24 -49.84
C ASP A 151 -49.54 4.33 -50.05
N TRP A 152 -50.33 4.39 -48.97
CA TRP A 152 -51.77 4.58 -49.04
C TRP A 152 -52.15 5.92 -49.70
N LEU A 153 -51.49 7.02 -49.33
CA LEU A 153 -51.71 8.33 -49.94
C LEU A 153 -51.35 8.33 -51.43
N TYR A 154 -50.24 7.70 -51.81
CA TYR A 154 -49.86 7.54 -53.21
C TYR A 154 -50.92 6.78 -54.02
N GLN A 155 -51.45 5.68 -53.48
CA GLN A 155 -52.52 4.92 -54.14
C GLN A 155 -53.80 5.75 -54.29
N GLN A 156 -54.17 6.52 -53.27
CA GLN A 156 -55.36 7.37 -53.32
C GLN A 156 -55.22 8.52 -54.33
N ILE A 157 -54.04 9.14 -54.43
CA ILE A 157 -53.76 10.19 -55.42
C ILE A 157 -53.83 9.63 -56.85
N MET A 158 -53.29 8.43 -57.09
CA MET A 158 -53.39 7.78 -58.40
C MET A 158 -54.84 7.44 -58.75
N ALA A 159 -55.64 6.97 -57.78
CA ALA A 159 -57.06 6.66 -57.99
C ALA A 159 -57.93 7.90 -58.25
N MET A 160 -57.48 9.10 -57.87
CA MET A 160 -58.17 10.37 -58.14
C MET A 160 -57.71 11.05 -59.43
N GLN A 161 -56.59 10.62 -60.03
CA GLN A 161 -56.07 11.15 -61.30
C GLN A 161 -56.40 10.28 -62.53
N GLY A 162 -57.11 9.17 -62.36
CA GLY A 162 -57.71 8.35 -63.43
C GLY A 162 -59.22 8.49 -63.45
#